data_AF-A0A3D1GAS9-F1
#
_entry.id   AF-A0A3D1GAS9-F1
#
_cell.length_a   1.000
_cell.length_b   1.000
_cell.length_c   1.000
_cell.angle_alpha   90.00
_cell.angle_beta   90.00
_cell.angle_gamma   90.00
#
_symmetry.space_group_name_H-M   'P 1'
#
loop_
_entity.id
_entity.type
_entity.pdbx_description
1 polymer ?
#
loop_
_entity_poly.entity_id
_entity_poly.type
_entity_poly.pdbx_seq_one_letter_code
_entity_poly.pdbx_strand_id
1 'polypeptide(L)'
;MRQKLLHEGANELTYEIREIVKKARILEKEGVSISWENIGDPIQKNARIPDWIKKIVTDLSLDDRTYGYCDSKGEPETREFLAERTNRLGGAKITANDILFFNGLGDAIATLYNYLTPTTRVIGPSP
;
A
#
# COMPACT_ATOMS: atom_id res chain seq x y z
N MET A 1 -21.35 -3.74 33.57
CA MET A 1 -20.65 -2.84 32.62
C MET A 1 -20.09 -3.69 31.49
N ARG A 2 -20.25 -3.29 30.23
CA ARG A 2 -19.67 -4.04 29.09
C ARG A 2 -18.19 -3.70 28.97
N GLN A 3 -17.37 -4.70 28.63
CA GLN A 3 -15.93 -4.53 28.42
C GLN A 3 -15.67 -3.64 27.20
N LYS A 4 -14.83 -2.62 27.36
CA LYS A 4 -14.36 -1.79 26.26
C LYS A 4 -13.30 -2.56 25.47
N LEU A 5 -13.59 -2.84 24.20
CA LEU A 5 -12.69 -3.58 23.30
C LEU A 5 -11.91 -2.66 22.36
N LEU A 6 -12.47 -1.49 22.02
CA LEU A 6 -11.85 -0.55 21.08
C LEU A 6 -10.94 0.45 21.82
N HIS A 7 -9.80 0.74 21.18
CA HIS A 7 -8.91 1.82 21.61
C HIS A 7 -9.60 3.18 21.50
N GLU A 8 -9.21 4.15 22.34
CA GLU A 8 -9.86 5.47 22.40
C GLU A 8 -9.78 6.24 21.09
N GLY A 9 -8.65 6.14 20.38
CA GLY A 9 -8.44 6.76 19.08
C GLY A 9 -9.12 6.06 17.89
N ALA A 10 -9.90 4.99 18.10
CA ALA A 10 -10.49 4.24 16.97
C ALA A 10 -11.43 5.10 16.11
N ASN A 11 -12.11 6.08 16.72
CA ASN A 11 -13.00 7.00 16.00
C ASN A 11 -12.25 8.00 15.10
N GLU A 12 -10.95 8.18 15.32
CA GLU A 12 -10.09 9.05 14.51
C GLU A 12 -9.61 8.36 13.22
N LEU A 13 -9.87 7.06 13.06
CA LEU A 13 -9.52 6.28 11.87
C LEU A 13 -10.55 6.51 10.75
N THR A 14 -10.67 7.75 10.28
CA THR A 14 -11.57 8.12 9.19
C THR A 14 -10.82 8.11 7.86
N TYR A 15 -11.44 7.52 6.83
CA TYR A 15 -10.89 7.50 5.47
C TYR A 15 -11.95 7.90 4.45
N GLU A 16 -12.09 9.21 4.29
CA GLU A 16 -13.21 9.87 3.61
C GLU A 16 -13.31 9.49 2.13
N ILE A 17 -12.16 9.21 1.48
CA ILE A 17 -12.07 8.78 0.08
C ILE A 17 -12.96 7.55 -0.20
N ARG A 18 -13.13 6.65 0.77
CA ARG A 18 -13.99 5.46 0.66
C ARG A 18 -15.35 5.62 1.34
N GLU A 19 -15.53 6.59 2.25
CA GLU A 19 -16.83 6.81 2.88
C GLU A 19 -17.90 7.28 1.89
N ILE A 20 -17.52 8.11 0.90
CA ILE A 20 -18.46 8.58 -0.14
C ILE A 20 -19.04 7.44 -0.99
N VAL A 21 -18.30 6.33 -1.11
CA VAL A 21 -18.70 5.15 -1.90
C VAL A 21 -20.00 4.55 -1.37
N LYS A 22 -20.20 4.53 -0.04
CA LYS A 22 -21.43 3.99 0.57
C LYS A 22 -22.67 4.76 0.10
N LYS A 23 -22.58 6.09 0.03
CA LYS A 23 -23.67 6.96 -0.44
C LYS A 23 -23.91 6.79 -1.94
N ALA A 24 -22.85 6.78 -2.74
CA ALA A 24 -22.95 6.58 -4.18
C ALA A 24 -23.60 5.22 -4.54
N ARG A 25 -23.28 4.16 -3.78
CA ARG A 25 -23.93 2.83 -3.93
C ARG A 25 -25.42 2.82 -3.65
N ILE A 26 -25.93 3.71 -2.79
CA ILE A 26 -27.38 3.88 -2.58
C ILE A 26 -28.01 4.48 -3.84
N LEU A 27 -27.40 5.50 -4.41
CA LEU A 27 -27.90 6.13 -5.64
C LEU A 27 -27.88 5.19 -6.85
N GLU A 28 -26.83 4.37 -6.99
CA GLU A 28 -26.78 3.33 -8.03
C GLU A 28 -27.96 2.35 -7.93
N LYS A 29 -28.37 1.98 -6.71
CA LYS A 29 -29.53 1.09 -6.50
C LYS A 29 -30.84 1.72 -6.94
N GLU A 30 -30.94 3.04 -6.88
CA GLU A 30 -32.07 3.83 -7.38
C GLU A 30 -31.97 4.11 -8.89
N GLY A 31 -31.00 3.52 -9.59
CA GLY A 31 -30.83 3.62 -11.04
C GLY A 31 -29.99 4.81 -11.50
N VAL A 32 -29.35 5.55 -10.59
CA VAL A 32 -28.45 6.65 -10.96
C VAL A 32 -27.13 6.09 -11.45
N SER A 33 -26.71 6.49 -12.66
CA SER A 33 -25.38 6.17 -13.16
C SER A 33 -24.32 6.97 -12.41
N ILE A 34 -23.31 6.30 -11.88
CA ILE A 34 -22.19 6.91 -11.15
C ILE A 34 -20.90 6.79 -11.97
N SER A 35 -20.20 7.92 -12.12
CA SER A 35 -18.83 7.95 -12.62
C SER A 35 -17.85 7.95 -11.44
N TRP A 36 -16.98 6.95 -11.38
CA TRP A 36 -16.09 6.71 -10.24
C TRP A 36 -14.73 7.37 -10.42
N GLU A 37 -14.60 8.62 -9.97
CA GLU A 37 -13.33 9.38 -10.03
C GLU A 37 -12.65 9.55 -8.66
N ASN A 38 -13.21 8.98 -7.60
CA ASN A 38 -12.70 9.11 -6.24
C ASN A 38 -11.46 8.26 -5.94
N ILE A 39 -11.23 7.18 -6.69
CA ILE A 39 -10.08 6.27 -6.48
C ILE A 39 -9.09 6.39 -7.65
N GLY A 40 -7.81 6.57 -7.32
CA GLY A 40 -6.71 6.55 -8.28
C GLY A 40 -6.27 5.13 -8.70
N ASP A 41 -7.22 4.24 -9.00
CA ASP A 41 -6.91 2.89 -9.49
C ASP A 41 -6.67 2.94 -11.01
N PRO A 42 -5.43 2.77 -11.48
CA PRO A 42 -5.13 2.89 -12.90
C PRO A 42 -5.81 1.80 -13.74
N ILE A 43 -6.05 0.60 -13.20
CA ILE A 43 -6.68 -0.50 -13.93
C ILE A 43 -8.16 -0.19 -14.20
N GLN A 44 -8.87 0.34 -13.21
CA GLN A 44 -10.24 0.84 -13.41
C GLN A 44 -10.29 1.98 -14.44
N LYS A 45 -9.19 2.72 -14.59
CA LYS A 45 -9.01 3.78 -15.58
C LYS A 45 -8.37 3.30 -16.89
N ASN A 46 -8.49 2.01 -17.21
CA ASN A 46 -8.07 1.37 -18.46
C ASN A 46 -6.54 1.26 -18.67
N ALA A 47 -5.72 1.51 -17.65
CA ALA A 47 -4.31 1.17 -17.72
C ALA A 47 -4.17 -0.36 -17.85
N ARG A 48 -3.19 -0.79 -18.65
CA ARG A 48 -2.87 -2.21 -18.85
C ARG A 48 -1.47 -2.48 -18.34
N ILE A 49 -1.32 -3.53 -17.54
CA ILE A 49 -0.01 -4.02 -17.15
C ILE A 49 0.71 -4.57 -18.39
N PRO A 50 1.97 -4.17 -18.64
CA PRO A 50 2.77 -4.71 -19.75
C PRO A 50 2.82 -6.24 -19.77
N ASP A 51 2.79 -6.82 -20.97
CA ASP A 51 2.74 -8.28 -21.15
C ASP A 51 3.94 -9.01 -20.54
N TRP A 52 5.12 -8.40 -20.59
CA TRP A 52 6.34 -8.99 -20.02
C TRP A 52 6.25 -9.13 -18.49
N ILE A 53 5.58 -8.20 -17.78
CA ILE A 53 5.37 -8.31 -16.32
C ILE A 53 4.42 -9.46 -16.04
N LYS A 54 3.29 -9.51 -16.75
CA LYS A 54 2.30 -10.59 -16.60
C LYS A 54 2.96 -11.95 -16.83
N LYS A 55 3.79 -12.06 -17.87
CA LYS A 55 4.53 -13.29 -18.18
C LYS A 55 5.44 -13.72 -17.02
N ILE A 56 6.26 -12.82 -16.47
CA ILE A 56 7.14 -13.14 -15.33
C ILE A 56 6.33 -13.62 -14.13
N VAL A 57 5.25 -12.91 -13.77
CA VAL A 57 4.39 -13.29 -12.64
C VAL A 57 3.74 -14.65 -12.88
N THR A 58 3.23 -14.91 -14.08
CA THR A 58 2.66 -16.20 -14.45
C THR A 58 3.69 -17.32 -14.36
N ASP A 59 4.87 -17.14 -14.93
CA ASP A 59 5.92 -18.16 -14.89
C ASP A 59 6.35 -18.47 -13.44
N LEU A 60 6.53 -17.43 -12.61
CA LEU A 60 6.86 -17.59 -11.19
C LEU A 60 5.76 -18.32 -10.41
N SER A 61 4.49 -18.08 -10.73
CA SER A 61 3.36 -18.76 -10.08
C SER A 61 3.31 -20.27 -10.34
N LEU A 62 4.04 -20.77 -11.35
CA LEU A 62 4.15 -22.21 -11.62
C LEU A 62 5.26 -22.89 -10.80
N ASP A 63 6.09 -22.11 -10.08
CA ASP A 63 7.17 -22.61 -9.25
C ASP A 63 6.76 -22.62 -7.77
N ASP A 64 6.74 -23.80 -7.15
CA ASP A 64 6.34 -23.98 -5.75
C ASP A 64 7.16 -23.13 -4.77
N ARG A 65 8.42 -22.80 -5.12
CA ARG A 65 9.29 -21.96 -4.26
C ARG A 65 8.72 -20.56 -4.06
N THR A 66 7.95 -20.04 -5.02
CA THR A 66 7.31 -18.72 -4.96
C THR A 66 6.31 -18.61 -3.81
N TYR A 67 5.78 -19.73 -3.33
CA TYR A 67 4.83 -19.77 -2.21
C TYR A 67 5.52 -19.90 -0.84
N GLY A 68 6.85 -20.02 -0.81
CA GLY A 68 7.64 -20.04 0.41
C GLY A 68 7.82 -18.65 1.03
N TYR A 69 8.29 -18.63 2.29
CA TYR A 69 8.73 -17.40 2.91
C TYR A 69 10.04 -16.89 2.28
N CYS A 70 10.17 -15.58 2.16
CA CYS A 70 11.44 -14.92 1.86
C CYS A 70 12.06 -14.33 3.14
N ASP A 71 13.24 -13.73 3.01
CA ASP A 71 13.87 -12.94 4.07
C ASP A 71 12.90 -11.89 4.61
N SER A 72 12.95 -11.60 5.91
CA SER A 72 12.00 -10.68 6.55
C SER A 72 12.08 -9.25 6.02
N LYS A 73 13.21 -8.86 5.41
CA LYS A 73 13.34 -7.57 4.72
C LYS A 73 12.90 -7.60 3.25
N GLY A 74 12.62 -8.79 2.71
CA GLY A 74 12.39 -9.04 1.29
C GLY A 74 13.62 -9.62 0.59
N GLU A 75 13.41 -10.11 -0.63
CA GLU A 75 14.39 -10.85 -1.42
C GLU A 75 15.74 -10.09 -1.57
N PRO A 76 16.87 -10.64 -1.10
CA PRO A 76 18.17 -9.96 -1.12
C PRO A 76 18.58 -9.40 -2.48
N GLU A 77 18.48 -10.21 -3.55
CA GLU A 77 18.86 -9.79 -4.91
C GLU A 77 18.02 -8.59 -5.39
N THR A 78 16.74 -8.57 -5.03
CA THR A 78 15.85 -7.45 -5.37
C THR A 78 16.24 -6.19 -4.60
N ARG A 79 16.60 -6.31 -3.31
CA ARG A 79 17.07 -5.17 -2.51
C ARG A 79 18.38 -4.61 -3.04
N GLU A 80 19.33 -5.45 -3.46
CA GLU A 80 20.58 -5.02 -4.09
C GLU A 80 20.33 -4.25 -5.39
N PHE A 81 19.49 -4.81 -6.27
CA PHE A 81 19.07 -4.15 -7.49
C PHE A 81 18.46 -2.77 -7.23
N LEU A 82 17.54 -2.65 -6.26
CA LEU A 82 16.89 -1.39 -5.92
C LEU A 82 17.86 -0.37 -5.33
N ALA A 83 18.81 -0.80 -4.49
CA ALA A 83 19.84 0.07 -3.93
C ALA A 83 20.72 0.66 -5.05
N GLU A 84 21.19 -0.17 -5.99
CA GLU A 84 21.94 0.31 -7.15
C GLU A 84 21.14 1.29 -8.00
N ARG A 85 19.88 0.95 -8.32
CA ARG A 85 19.01 1.80 -9.14
C ARG A 85 18.78 3.16 -8.50
N THR A 86 18.55 3.19 -7.19
CA THR A 86 18.36 4.42 -6.41
C THR A 86 19.63 5.25 -6.38
N ASN A 87 20.79 4.62 -6.14
CA ASN A 87 22.08 5.31 -6.10
C ASN A 87 22.47 5.97 -7.42
N ARG A 88 21.97 5.45 -8.56
CA ARG A 88 22.15 6.06 -9.89
C ARG A 88 21.36 7.36 -10.09
N LEU A 89 20.37 7.66 -9.23
CA LEU A 89 19.63 8.93 -9.27
C LEU A 89 20.44 10.12 -8.72
N GLY A 90 21.63 9.87 -8.15
CA GLY A 90 22.54 10.93 -7.69
C GLY A 90 22.20 11.57 -6.34
N GLY A 91 21.18 11.06 -5.64
CA GLY A 91 20.80 11.51 -4.30
C GLY A 91 21.56 10.78 -3.17
N ALA A 92 20.89 10.65 -2.03
CA ALA A 92 21.40 9.91 -0.88
C ALA A 92 21.80 8.48 -1.28
N LYS A 93 22.94 8.01 -0.74
CA LYS A 93 23.44 6.67 -0.99
C LYS A 93 22.85 5.69 0.02
N ILE A 94 22.32 4.58 -0.48
CA ILE A 94 21.74 3.50 0.31
C ILE A 94 22.34 2.15 -0.06
N THR A 95 22.19 1.19 0.84
CA THR A 95 22.55 -0.22 0.66
C THR A 95 21.30 -1.09 0.68
N ALA A 96 21.44 -2.38 0.32
CA ALA A 96 20.33 -3.34 0.45
C ALA A 96 19.82 -3.46 1.90
N ASN A 97 20.64 -3.14 2.91
CA ASN A 97 20.25 -3.20 4.32
C ASN A 97 19.30 -2.08 4.75
N ASP A 98 19.25 -0.99 3.98
CA ASP A 98 18.40 0.19 4.20
C ASP A 98 17.01 0.03 3.55
N ILE A 99 16.75 -1.10 2.88
CA ILE A 99 15.50 -1.39 2.17
C ILE A 99 14.72 -2.48 2.93
N LEU A 100 13.44 -2.21 3.14
CA LEU A 100 12.48 -3.11 3.77
C LEU A 100 11.22 -3.17 2.91
N PHE A 101 10.81 -4.38 2.54
CA PHE A 101 9.57 -4.64 1.79
C PHE A 101 8.35 -4.68 2.70
N PHE A 102 7.23 -4.18 2.17
CA PHE A 102 5.90 -4.17 2.80
C PHE A 102 4.83 -4.51 1.77
N ASN A 103 3.63 -4.87 2.24
CA ASN A 103 2.49 -5.16 1.36
C ASN A 103 1.80 -3.87 0.90
N GLY A 104 2.53 -3.06 0.14
CA GLY A 104 2.11 -1.73 -0.30
C GLY A 104 2.40 -0.63 0.73
N LEU A 105 2.23 0.63 0.30
CA LEU A 105 2.59 1.80 1.10
C LEU A 105 1.75 1.96 2.37
N GLY A 106 0.48 1.54 2.35
CA GLY A 106 -0.39 1.61 3.52
C GLY A 106 0.13 0.81 4.70
N ASP A 107 0.65 -0.40 4.44
CA ASP A 107 1.27 -1.28 5.43
C ASP A 107 2.57 -0.67 6.00
N ALA A 108 3.42 -0.12 5.13
CA ALA A 108 4.64 0.57 5.55
C ALA A 108 4.36 1.78 6.47
N ILE A 109 3.38 2.61 6.11
CA ILE A 109 2.97 3.78 6.91
C ILE A 109 2.38 3.32 8.24
N ALA A 110 1.45 2.37 8.23
CA ALA A 110 0.84 1.87 9.46
C ALA A 110 1.88 1.26 10.41
N THR A 111 2.81 0.47 9.88
CA THR A 111 3.90 -0.13 10.64
C THR A 111 4.78 0.94 11.28
N LEU A 112 5.19 1.96 10.52
CA LEU A 112 5.99 3.07 11.05
C LEU A 112 5.27 3.80 12.19
N TYR A 113 3.98 4.10 12.01
CA TYR A 113 3.20 4.85 13.00
C TYR A 113 2.97 4.03 14.28
N ASN A 114 2.89 2.70 14.18
CA ASN A 114 2.77 1.83 15.35
C ASN A 114 3.98 1.87 16.28
N TYR A 115 5.16 2.27 15.79
CA TYR A 115 6.36 2.43 16.61
C TYR A 115 6.47 3.81 17.28
N LEU A 116 5.60 4.76 16.93
CA LEU A 116 5.59 6.08 17.54
C LEU A 116 4.90 6.05 18.91
N THR A 117 5.36 6.89 19.84
CA THR A 117 4.65 7.06 21.11
C THR A 117 3.32 7.77 20.88
N PRO A 118 2.27 7.49 21.67
CA PRO A 118 0.97 8.15 21.51
C PRO A 118 1.00 9.69 21.60
N THR A 119 2.03 10.27 22.21
CA THR A 119 2.23 11.72 22.33
C THR A 119 2.99 12.36 21.17
N THR A 120 3.51 11.55 20.24
CA THR A 120 4.25 12.01 19.07
C THR A 120 3.31 12.79 18.13
N ARG A 121 3.80 13.91 17.61
CA ARG A 121 3.12 14.70 16.58
C ARG A 121 3.90 14.63 15.29
N VAL A 122 3.23 14.32 14.18
CA VAL A 122 3.82 14.24 12.84
C VAL A 122 3.31 15.43 12.02
N ILE A 123 4.21 16.16 11.37
CA ILE A 123 3.84 17.25 10.46
C ILE A 123 3.39 16.62 9.14
N GLY A 124 2.11 16.78 8.81
CA GLY A 124 1.54 16.40 7.52
C GLY A 124 1.31 17.61 6.62
N PRO A 125 1.34 17.45 5.29
CA PRO A 125 0.88 18.47 4.38
C PRO A 125 -0.65 18.65 4.48
N SER A 126 -1.16 19.86 4.23
CA SER A 126 -2.59 20.14 4.09
C SER A 126 -2.89 20.50 2.63
N PRO A 127 -3.48 19.59 1.85
CA PRO A 127 -4.09 19.92 0.56
C PRO A 127 -5.47 20.57 0.72
#